data_AF-A0A1I3IXJ0-F1
#
_entry.id   AF-A0A1I3IXJ0-F1
#
_cell.length_a   1.000
_cell.length_b   1.000
_cell.length_c   1.000
_cell.angle_alpha   90.00
_cell.angle_beta   90.00
_cell.angle_gamma   90.00
#
_symmetry.space_group_name_H-M   'P 1'
#
loop_
_entity.id
_entity.type
_entity.pdbx_description
1 polymer ?
#
loop_
_entity_poly.entity_id
_entity_poly.type
_entity_poly.pdbx_seq_one_letter_code
_entity_poly.pdbx_strand_id
1 'polypeptide(L)'
;MVQMSRRKFLGNAALGLGLVAIGQFAGPLLSPASAQGASAAAQKIADHFASVRTMMGEFVQFGPRGEQTGGKFYIERPGKVRFNYESPAHFKVTADGTSLVMENTRLKTADIYPLSKTPLKVLLDERIDLSGGKVRSVREEADLTTIQLADKSLFGDSTITMMFDPASYELRQWTITDAQGRDTTVMIFNVEQGVRFDPSVFAIDYRRLEAMRQAKSAK
;
A
#
# COMPACT_ATOMS: atom_id res chain seq x y z
N MET A 1 -64.09 47.97 -0.42
CA MET A 1 -65.20 47.09 0.04
C MET A 1 -64.57 46.04 0.96
N VAL A 2 -64.32 46.36 2.22
CA VAL A 2 -65.19 46.15 3.41
C VAL A 2 -65.62 44.68 3.59
N GLN A 3 -64.97 43.97 4.53
CA GLN A 3 -65.56 43.26 5.68
C GLN A 3 -64.42 42.53 6.43
N MET A 4 -63.91 43.02 7.56
CA MET A 4 -64.40 42.94 8.95
C MET A 4 -64.45 41.53 9.56
N SER A 5 -64.10 41.53 10.86
CA SER A 5 -64.48 40.60 11.95
C SER A 5 -63.53 39.41 12.20
N ARG A 6 -63.08 39.07 13.42
CA ARG A 6 -63.21 39.60 14.80
C ARG A 6 -62.01 39.06 15.59
N ARG A 7 -61.42 39.83 16.51
CA ARG A 7 -60.79 39.25 17.72
C ARG A 7 -61.02 40.17 18.91
N LYS A 8 -61.61 39.60 19.97
CA LYS A 8 -61.77 40.18 21.31
C LYS A 8 -60.86 39.43 22.28
N PHE A 9 -60.64 40.10 23.42
CA PHE A 9 -60.06 39.66 24.70
C PHE A 9 -58.52 39.78 24.76
N LEU A 10 -57.96 40.81 25.41
CA LEU A 10 -57.87 41.14 26.86
C LEU A 10 -57.17 40.04 27.68
N GLY A 11 -56.01 40.39 28.23
CA GLY A 11 -55.29 39.60 29.22
C GLY A 11 -53.92 40.20 29.54
N ASN A 12 -53.86 40.95 30.63
CA ASN A 12 -52.70 41.69 31.15
C ASN A 12 -51.54 40.79 31.63
N ALA A 13 -50.36 41.43 31.64
CA ALA A 13 -49.29 41.35 32.66
C ALA A 13 -48.50 40.04 32.82
N ALA A 14 -47.19 40.12 32.59
CA ALA A 14 -46.21 40.27 33.67
C ALA A 14 -44.80 40.35 33.09
N LEU A 15 -44.04 41.34 33.56
CA LEU A 15 -42.61 41.51 33.29
C LEU A 15 -41.83 40.38 33.97
N GLY A 16 -41.08 39.62 33.19
CA GLY A 16 -40.07 38.68 33.67
C GLY A 16 -38.83 38.79 32.78
N LEU A 17 -37.80 39.46 33.28
CA LEU A 17 -36.46 39.50 32.69
C LEU A 17 -35.87 38.09 32.73
N GLY A 18 -35.71 37.45 31.57
CA GLY A 18 -35.03 36.18 31.43
C GLY A 18 -34.19 36.19 30.15
N LEU A 19 -32.87 36.29 30.32
CA LEU A 19 -31.86 36.19 29.26
C LEU A 19 -32.04 34.86 28.51
N VAL A 20 -32.50 34.90 27.26
CA VAL A 20 -32.47 33.72 26.39
C VAL A 20 -31.09 33.67 25.73
N ALA A 21 -30.29 32.73 26.21
CA ALA A 21 -29.00 32.35 25.69
C ALA A 21 -29.09 32.00 24.19
N ILE A 22 -28.15 32.53 23.42
CA ILE A 22 -27.88 32.15 22.04
C ILE A 22 -27.51 30.66 22.05
N GLY A 23 -28.39 29.80 21.57
CA GLY A 23 -28.13 28.38 21.39
C GLY A 23 -26.96 28.17 20.43
N GLN A 24 -25.80 27.82 20.97
CA GLN A 24 -24.65 27.38 20.20
C GLN A 24 -24.96 26.01 19.60
N PHE A 25 -25.09 25.96 18.27
CA PHE A 25 -25.01 24.70 17.53
C PHE A 25 -23.58 24.17 17.65
N ALA A 26 -23.33 23.37 18.69
CA ALA A 26 -22.16 22.51 18.76
C ALA A 26 -22.38 21.33 17.79
N GLY A 27 -22.01 21.52 16.52
CA GLY A 27 -21.85 20.40 15.60
C GLY A 27 -20.77 19.44 16.13
N PRO A 28 -20.86 18.14 15.81
CA PRO A 28 -19.86 17.18 16.27
C PRO A 28 -18.48 17.61 15.80
N LEU A 29 -17.60 17.89 16.75
CA LEU A 29 -16.17 18.04 16.52
C LEU A 29 -15.67 16.71 15.99
N LEU A 30 -15.54 16.60 14.66
CA LEU A 30 -14.70 15.60 14.03
C LEU A 30 -13.30 15.82 14.59
N SER A 31 -12.92 14.99 15.56
CA SER A 31 -11.57 14.98 16.06
C SER A 31 -10.66 14.69 14.87
N PRO A 32 -9.65 15.54 14.59
CA PRO A 32 -8.68 15.20 13.57
C PRO A 32 -8.05 13.88 14.03
N ALA A 33 -8.19 12.83 13.21
CA ALA A 33 -7.41 11.62 13.37
C ALA A 33 -5.96 12.08 13.49
N SER A 34 -5.39 11.93 14.68
CA SER A 34 -3.97 12.23 14.86
C SER A 34 -3.25 11.30 13.88
N ALA A 35 -2.33 11.84 13.09
CA ALA A 35 -1.31 10.99 12.52
C ALA A 35 -0.50 10.47 13.71
N GLN A 36 -0.94 9.37 14.33
CA GLN A 36 -0.13 8.65 15.31
C GLN A 36 1.17 8.28 14.58
N GLY A 37 2.27 8.94 14.97
CA GLY A 37 3.60 8.49 14.58
C GLY A 37 3.72 7.00 14.89
N ALA A 38 4.48 6.27 14.07
CA ALA A 38 4.59 4.83 14.22
C ALA A 38 5.00 4.45 15.65
N SER A 39 4.27 3.49 16.23
CA SER A 39 4.58 2.99 17.56
C SER A 39 5.96 2.31 17.55
N ALA A 40 6.61 2.26 18.71
CA ALA A 40 7.87 1.52 18.85
C ALA A 40 7.70 0.01 18.51
N ALA A 41 6.49 -0.54 18.67
CA ALA A 41 6.18 -1.92 18.31
C ALA A 41 6.10 -2.09 16.77
N ALA A 42 5.40 -1.20 16.07
CA ALA A 42 5.37 -1.20 14.61
C ALA A 42 6.77 -1.05 13.98
N GLN A 43 7.63 -0.19 14.54
CA GLN A 43 9.01 -0.06 14.08
C GLN A 43 9.81 -1.35 14.29
N LYS A 44 9.66 -2.04 15.43
CA LYS A 44 10.31 -3.33 15.68
C LYS A 44 9.90 -4.40 14.66
N ILE A 45 8.61 -4.46 14.31
CA ILE A 45 8.10 -5.39 13.29
C ILE A 45 8.73 -5.08 11.93
N ALA A 46 8.73 -3.80 11.53
CA ALA A 46 9.31 -3.37 10.27
C ALA A 46 10.82 -3.63 10.20
N ASP A 47 11.56 -3.40 11.29
CA ASP A 47 12.99 -3.69 11.41
C ASP A 47 13.27 -5.20 11.33
N HIS A 48 12.45 -6.04 11.98
CA HIS A 48 12.57 -7.49 11.88
C HIS A 48 12.41 -7.96 10.45
N PHE A 49 11.35 -7.53 9.76
CA PHE A 49 11.11 -7.91 8.38
C PHE A 49 12.23 -7.44 7.43
N ALA A 50 12.74 -6.22 7.61
CA ALA A 50 13.86 -5.70 6.82
C ALA A 50 15.18 -6.45 7.09
N SER A 51 15.35 -7.02 8.29
CA SER A 51 16.54 -7.80 8.65
C SER A 51 16.64 -9.14 7.91
N VAL A 52 15.52 -9.69 7.43
CA VAL A 52 15.49 -10.91 6.63
C VAL A 52 16.14 -10.66 5.28
N ARG A 53 17.39 -11.08 5.09
CA ARG A 53 18.14 -10.79 3.86
C ARG A 53 17.68 -11.60 2.67
N THR A 54 17.31 -12.86 2.87
CA THR A 54 16.83 -13.73 1.79
C THR A 54 15.59 -14.48 2.21
N MET A 55 14.63 -14.59 1.30
CA MET A 55 13.44 -15.41 1.48
C MET A 55 12.88 -15.91 0.15
N MET A 56 12.24 -17.07 0.16
CA MET A 56 11.45 -17.60 -0.94
C MET A 56 10.13 -18.15 -0.42
N GLY A 57 9.19 -18.39 -1.32
CA GLY A 57 7.94 -19.06 -0.99
C GLY A 57 6.94 -18.95 -2.13
N GLU A 58 5.68 -19.08 -1.78
CA GLU A 58 4.56 -19.00 -2.70
C GLU A 58 3.78 -17.71 -2.49
N PHE A 59 3.15 -17.23 -3.55
CA PHE A 59 2.30 -16.04 -3.50
C PHE A 59 1.00 -16.24 -4.25
N VAL A 60 -0.01 -15.49 -3.81
CA VAL A 60 -1.23 -15.22 -4.57
C VAL A 60 -1.38 -13.71 -4.67
N GLN A 61 -1.54 -13.23 -5.90
CA GLN A 61 -1.80 -11.84 -6.22
C GLN A 61 -3.25 -11.67 -6.66
N PHE A 62 -3.91 -10.66 -6.10
CA PHE A 62 -5.19 -10.14 -6.54
C PHE A 62 -4.97 -8.78 -7.20
N GLY A 63 -5.35 -8.66 -8.46
CA GLY A 63 -5.29 -7.39 -9.17
C GLY A 63 -6.56 -6.56 -9.04
N PRO A 64 -6.58 -5.33 -9.59
CA PRO A 64 -7.63 -4.36 -9.35
C PRO A 64 -8.98 -4.71 -10.00
N ARG A 65 -9.03 -5.72 -10.87
CA ARG A 65 -10.26 -6.23 -11.47
C ARG A 65 -10.67 -7.58 -10.86
N GLY A 66 -10.05 -7.98 -9.74
CA GLY A 66 -10.30 -9.24 -9.06
C GLY A 66 -9.61 -10.44 -9.71
N GLU A 67 -8.75 -10.22 -10.70
CA GLU A 67 -7.95 -11.29 -11.28
C GLU A 67 -7.01 -11.89 -10.24
N GLN A 68 -7.01 -13.22 -10.16
CA GLN A 68 -6.15 -13.97 -9.25
C GLN A 68 -5.05 -14.67 -10.04
N THR A 69 -3.81 -14.46 -9.63
CA THR A 69 -2.64 -15.15 -10.18
C THR A 69 -1.74 -15.58 -9.04
N GLY A 70 -0.93 -16.61 -9.24
CA GLY A 70 -0.02 -17.07 -8.18
C GLY A 70 1.25 -17.63 -8.76
N GLY A 71 2.12 -18.07 -7.87
CA GLY A 71 3.37 -18.75 -8.22
C GLY A 71 4.39 -18.61 -7.12
N LYS A 72 5.66 -18.49 -7.51
CA LYS A 72 6.78 -18.47 -6.57
C LYS A 72 7.48 -17.13 -6.55
N PHE A 73 7.87 -16.69 -5.36
CA PHE A 73 8.65 -15.48 -5.17
C PHE A 73 10.02 -15.79 -4.57
N TYR A 74 10.97 -14.90 -4.84
CA TYR A 74 12.33 -14.92 -4.31
C TYR A 74 12.71 -13.48 -4.00
N ILE A 75 13.24 -13.23 -2.82
CA ILE A 75 13.72 -11.92 -2.38
C ILE A 75 15.15 -12.06 -1.89
N GLU A 76 16.02 -11.15 -2.34
CA GLU A 76 17.35 -10.95 -1.79
C GLU A 76 17.55 -9.44 -1.59
N ARG A 77 17.63 -9.03 -0.32
CA ARG A 77 17.82 -7.63 0.03
C ARG A 77 19.29 -7.23 -0.04
N PRO A 78 19.59 -6.00 -0.49
CA PRO A 78 18.62 -4.98 -0.92
C PRO A 78 18.18 -5.12 -2.39
N GLY A 79 16.93 -4.74 -2.64
CA GLY A 79 16.42 -4.38 -3.97
C GLY A 79 16.22 -5.51 -4.98
N LYS A 80 16.57 -6.76 -4.67
CA LYS A 80 16.35 -7.88 -5.60
C LYS A 80 15.09 -8.65 -5.26
N VAL A 81 14.30 -8.91 -6.29
CA VAL A 81 13.12 -9.75 -6.19
C VAL A 81 12.86 -10.45 -7.50
N ARG A 82 12.22 -11.62 -7.44
CA ARG A 82 11.71 -12.30 -8.61
C ARG A 82 10.36 -12.94 -8.29
N PHE A 83 9.37 -12.67 -9.13
CA PHE A 83 8.09 -13.38 -9.15
C PHE A 83 8.01 -14.19 -10.43
N ASN A 84 7.89 -15.50 -10.27
CA ASN A 84 7.59 -16.42 -11.35
C ASN A 84 6.11 -16.77 -11.24
N TYR A 85 5.29 -16.23 -12.15
CA TYR A 85 3.87 -16.54 -12.20
C TYR A 85 3.67 -17.91 -12.84
N GLU A 86 2.76 -18.68 -12.27
CA GLU A 86 2.34 -19.98 -12.79
C GLU A 86 1.22 -19.82 -13.82
N SER A 87 1.01 -20.88 -14.62
CA SER A 87 -0.05 -20.89 -15.63
C SER A 87 -1.43 -20.63 -15.00
N PRO A 88 -2.34 -19.91 -15.67
CA PRO A 88 -2.28 -19.47 -17.07
C PRO A 88 -1.56 -18.13 -17.31
N ALA A 89 -0.98 -17.51 -16.26
CA ALA A 89 -0.21 -16.30 -16.43
C ALA A 89 1.13 -16.61 -17.13
N HIS A 90 1.52 -15.73 -18.07
CA HIS A 90 2.78 -15.84 -18.79
C HIS A 90 3.66 -14.62 -18.50
N PHE A 91 3.76 -14.27 -17.22
CA PHE A 91 4.52 -13.11 -16.78
C PHE A 91 5.62 -13.49 -15.80
N LYS A 92 6.71 -12.74 -15.84
CA LYS A 92 7.77 -12.79 -14.85
C LYS A 92 8.09 -11.37 -14.45
N VAL A 93 8.22 -11.14 -13.15
CA VAL A 93 8.70 -9.86 -12.62
C VAL A 93 10.06 -10.07 -12.00
N THR A 94 11.04 -9.23 -12.31
CA THR A 94 12.40 -9.34 -11.77
C THR A 94 12.94 -7.96 -11.45
N ALA A 95 13.48 -7.78 -10.26
CA ALA A 95 14.31 -6.63 -9.93
C ALA A 95 15.73 -7.08 -9.56
N ASP A 96 16.72 -6.34 -10.05
CA ASP A 96 18.15 -6.62 -9.86
C ASP A 96 18.83 -5.68 -8.84
N GLY A 97 18.04 -4.88 -8.12
CA GLY A 97 18.51 -3.83 -7.22
C GLY A 97 18.42 -2.41 -7.80
N THR A 98 18.35 -2.27 -9.13
CA THR A 98 18.26 -0.96 -9.80
C THR A 98 16.97 -0.81 -10.61
N SER A 99 16.63 -1.84 -11.39
CA SER A 99 15.48 -1.81 -12.30
C SER A 99 14.49 -2.90 -11.93
N LEU A 100 13.21 -2.64 -12.17
CA LEU A 100 12.12 -3.61 -12.13
C LEU A 100 11.69 -3.89 -13.58
N VAL A 101 11.74 -5.16 -13.98
CA VAL A 101 11.33 -5.62 -15.31
C VAL A 101 10.13 -6.51 -15.19
N MET A 102 9.09 -6.19 -15.96
CA MET A 102 7.91 -7.02 -16.14
C MET A 102 7.95 -7.62 -17.55
N GLU A 103 8.13 -8.93 -17.65
CA GLU A 103 8.22 -9.64 -18.92
C GLU A 103 6.95 -10.44 -19.19
N ASN A 104 6.38 -10.32 -20.38
CA ASN A 104 5.40 -11.26 -20.91
C ASN A 104 6.12 -12.29 -21.78
N THR A 105 6.23 -13.52 -21.29
CA THR A 105 6.97 -14.60 -21.95
C THR A 105 6.26 -15.12 -23.21
N ARG A 106 4.92 -15.02 -23.25
CA ARG A 106 4.12 -15.43 -24.43
C ARG A 106 4.23 -14.42 -25.57
N LEU A 107 4.08 -13.13 -25.26
CA LEU A 107 4.11 -12.06 -26.25
C LEU A 107 5.53 -11.58 -26.58
N LYS A 108 6.53 -12.04 -25.82
CA LYS A 108 7.93 -11.58 -25.92
C LYS A 108 8.03 -10.06 -25.82
N THR A 109 7.33 -9.49 -24.85
CA THR A 109 7.41 -8.07 -24.51
C THR A 109 7.95 -7.89 -23.10
N ALA A 110 8.58 -6.75 -22.84
CA ALA A 110 9.02 -6.38 -21.50
C ALA A 110 8.87 -4.88 -21.29
N ASP A 111 8.49 -4.51 -20.07
CA ASP A 111 8.44 -3.13 -19.59
C ASP A 111 9.46 -2.98 -18.46
N ILE A 112 10.20 -1.87 -18.45
CA ILE A 112 11.29 -1.60 -17.51
C ILE A 112 10.96 -0.32 -16.75
N TYR A 113 11.07 -0.37 -15.42
CA TYR A 113 10.87 0.75 -14.52
C TYR A 113 12.09 0.90 -13.60
N PRO A 114 12.51 2.12 -13.24
CA PRO A 114 13.46 2.30 -12.15
C PRO A 114 12.84 1.79 -10.86
N LEU A 115 13.48 0.84 -10.17
CA LEU A 115 12.95 0.27 -8.92
C LEU A 115 12.70 1.38 -7.89
N SER A 116 13.57 2.39 -7.88
CA SER A 116 13.50 3.56 -7.01
C SER A 116 12.24 4.41 -7.15
N LYS A 117 11.49 4.23 -8.23
CA LYS A 117 10.23 4.92 -8.52
C LYS A 117 8.99 4.05 -8.30
N THR A 118 9.17 2.90 -7.64
CA THR A 118 8.07 1.97 -7.33
C THR A 118 7.85 1.86 -5.83
N PRO A 119 6.61 1.64 -5.36
CA PRO A 119 6.35 1.35 -3.94
C PRO A 119 7.08 0.10 -3.43
N LEU A 120 7.40 -0.84 -4.32
CA LEU A 120 8.13 -2.07 -4.00
C LEU A 120 9.53 -1.82 -3.44
N LYS A 121 10.13 -0.65 -3.73
CA LYS A 121 11.41 -0.24 -3.11
C LYS A 121 11.35 -0.31 -1.59
N VAL A 122 10.25 0.13 -0.98
CA VAL A 122 10.11 0.15 0.48
C VAL A 122 10.21 -1.26 1.07
N LEU A 123 9.62 -2.25 0.40
CA LEU A 123 9.63 -3.65 0.84
C LEU A 123 11.03 -4.29 0.72
N LEU A 124 11.82 -3.83 -0.26
CA LEU A 124 13.11 -4.42 -0.63
C LEU A 124 14.33 -3.66 -0.08
N ASP A 125 14.12 -2.51 0.58
CA ASP A 125 15.21 -1.72 1.18
C ASP A 125 15.81 -2.43 2.40
N GLU A 126 17.04 -2.08 2.76
CA GLU A 126 17.73 -2.63 3.94
C GLU A 126 17.07 -2.24 5.26
N ARG A 127 16.27 -1.18 5.24
CA ARG A 127 15.55 -0.64 6.38
C ARG A 127 14.23 -0.05 5.94
N ILE A 128 13.21 -0.25 6.77
CA ILE A 128 11.91 0.40 6.63
C ILE A 128 11.81 1.46 7.72
N ASP A 129 12.02 2.72 7.35
CA ASP A 129 11.92 3.84 8.28
C ASP A 129 10.47 4.31 8.38
N LEU A 130 9.86 4.11 9.55
CA LEU A 130 8.51 4.59 9.85
C LEU A 130 8.52 6.01 10.46
N SER A 131 9.68 6.66 10.55
CA SER A 131 9.80 8.06 10.94
C SER A 131 9.65 9.00 9.73
N GLY A 132 9.70 10.31 9.96
CA GLY A 132 9.80 11.29 8.86
C GLY A 132 8.52 11.51 8.04
N GLY A 133 7.34 11.23 8.58
CA GLY A 133 6.05 11.63 7.98
C GLY A 133 5.59 10.80 6.78
N LYS A 134 6.28 9.69 6.47
CA LYS A 134 5.89 8.75 5.40
C LYS A 134 4.78 7.79 5.83
N VAL A 135 4.58 7.64 7.14
CA VAL A 135 3.51 6.81 7.71
C VAL A 135 2.17 7.51 7.57
N ARG A 136 1.22 6.83 6.93
CA ARG A 136 -0.17 7.28 6.82
C ARG A 136 -1.03 6.73 7.94
N SER A 137 -0.85 5.46 8.26
CA SER A 137 -1.55 4.82 9.36
C SER A 137 -0.77 3.62 9.90
N VAL A 138 -0.94 3.37 11.19
CA VAL A 138 -0.54 2.14 11.87
C VAL A 138 -1.75 1.66 12.65
N ARG A 139 -2.12 0.40 12.48
CA ARG A 139 -3.21 -0.26 13.19
C ARG A 139 -2.67 -1.54 13.79
N GLU A 140 -2.69 -1.62 15.11
CA GLU A 140 -2.19 -2.75 15.90
C GLU A 140 -3.40 -3.46 16.52
N GLU A 141 -3.72 -4.64 15.98
CA GLU A 141 -4.79 -5.52 16.43
C GLU A 141 -4.20 -6.83 16.96
N ALA A 142 -5.00 -7.64 17.64
CA ALA A 142 -4.52 -8.85 18.30
C ALA A 142 -3.99 -9.91 17.32
N ASP A 143 -4.55 -9.95 16.12
CA ASP A 143 -4.24 -10.90 15.05
C ASP A 143 -3.36 -10.30 13.95
N LEU A 144 -3.27 -8.96 13.87
CA LEU A 144 -2.57 -8.30 12.78
C LEU A 144 -2.02 -6.91 13.13
N THR A 145 -0.82 -6.62 12.67
CA THR A 145 -0.31 -5.24 12.58
C THR A 145 -0.31 -4.77 11.13
N THR A 146 -1.03 -3.68 10.85
CA THR A 146 -1.11 -3.05 9.51
C THR A 146 -0.35 -1.73 9.51
N ILE A 147 0.56 -1.57 8.55
CA ILE A 147 1.39 -0.37 8.37
C ILE A 147 1.18 0.16 6.96
N GLN A 148 0.67 1.39 6.82
CA GLN A 148 0.52 2.05 5.53
C GLN A 148 1.54 3.19 5.38
N LEU A 149 2.27 3.14 4.27
CA LEU A 149 3.31 4.09 3.91
C LEU A 149 2.97 4.79 2.60
N ALA A 150 3.30 6.07 2.52
CA ALA A 150 3.22 6.86 1.31
C ALA A 150 4.39 7.85 1.23
N ASP A 151 5.06 7.89 0.08
CA ASP A 151 6.12 8.84 -0.19
C ASP A 151 5.92 9.46 -1.57
N LYS A 152 5.32 10.66 -1.58
CA LYS A 152 5.01 11.39 -2.81
C LYS A 152 6.25 11.71 -3.64
N SER A 153 7.41 11.86 -2.99
CA SER A 153 8.67 12.17 -3.68
C SER A 153 9.25 10.95 -4.41
N LEU A 154 8.94 9.74 -3.93
CA LEU A 154 9.45 8.49 -4.50
C LEU A 154 8.51 7.89 -5.54
N PHE A 155 7.22 7.74 -5.22
CA PHE A 155 6.25 6.98 -6.04
C PHE A 155 4.88 7.68 -6.20
N GLY A 156 4.88 9.02 -6.11
CA GLY A 156 3.70 9.85 -6.38
C GLY A 156 2.57 9.58 -5.39
N ASP A 157 1.32 9.60 -5.87
CA ASP A 157 0.15 9.37 -5.02
C ASP A 157 -0.12 7.88 -4.72
N SER A 158 0.81 6.99 -5.06
CA SER A 158 0.69 5.57 -4.71
C SER A 158 0.95 5.34 -3.22
N THR A 159 0.45 4.25 -2.67
CA THR A 159 0.72 3.82 -1.28
C THR A 159 1.10 2.34 -1.23
N ILE A 160 1.79 1.95 -0.16
CA ILE A 160 2.02 0.54 0.18
C ILE A 160 1.49 0.27 1.58
N THR A 161 0.63 -0.73 1.69
CA THR A 161 0.08 -1.22 2.96
C THR A 161 0.64 -2.61 3.21
N MET A 162 1.27 -2.82 4.36
CA MET A 162 1.87 -4.10 4.75
C MET A 162 1.16 -4.64 5.98
N MET A 163 0.93 -5.95 6.00
CA MET A 163 0.18 -6.66 7.03
C MET A 163 1.08 -7.75 7.62
N PHE A 164 1.35 -7.64 8.91
CA PHE A 164 2.28 -8.49 9.65
C PHE A 164 1.55 -9.30 10.72
N ASP A 165 2.03 -10.52 10.95
CA ASP A 165 1.67 -11.30 12.12
C ASP A 165 2.37 -10.70 13.37
N PRO A 166 1.63 -10.28 14.40
CA PRO A 166 2.21 -9.58 15.55
C PRO A 166 3.01 -10.48 16.49
N ALA A 167 2.87 -11.81 16.40
CA ALA A 167 3.59 -12.75 17.26
C ALA A 167 4.95 -13.16 16.67
N SER A 168 5.00 -13.36 15.35
CA SER A 168 6.19 -13.80 14.60
C SER A 168 6.90 -12.67 13.86
N TYR A 169 6.26 -11.52 13.69
CA TYR A 169 6.71 -10.37 12.89
C TYR A 169 6.86 -10.66 11.40
N GLU A 170 6.32 -11.78 10.92
CA GLU A 170 6.36 -12.16 9.52
C GLU A 170 5.39 -11.32 8.68
N LEU A 171 5.84 -10.88 7.50
CA LEU A 171 4.95 -10.28 6.51
C LEU A 171 4.02 -11.35 5.94
N ARG A 172 2.72 -11.09 5.96
CA ARG A 172 1.69 -11.99 5.43
C ARG A 172 1.19 -11.51 4.07
N GLN A 173 1.05 -10.20 3.94
CA GLN A 173 0.47 -9.57 2.76
C GLN A 173 0.99 -8.14 2.61
N TRP A 174 1.08 -7.68 1.36
CA TRP A 174 1.11 -6.26 1.07
C TRP A 174 0.13 -5.88 -0.04
N THR A 175 -0.31 -4.64 -0.03
CA THR A 175 -1.18 -4.05 -1.05
C THR A 175 -0.52 -2.78 -1.57
N ILE A 176 -0.40 -2.67 -2.88
CA ILE A 176 -0.02 -1.44 -3.56
C ILE A 176 -1.30 -0.80 -4.09
N THR A 177 -1.59 0.42 -3.66
CA THR A 177 -2.65 1.25 -4.23
C THR A 177 -1.99 2.27 -5.17
N ASP A 178 -2.35 2.28 -6.44
CA ASP A 178 -1.81 3.26 -7.39
C ASP A 178 -2.48 4.64 -7.28
N ALA A 179 -1.99 5.62 -8.03
CA ALA A 179 -2.53 6.99 -8.03
C ALA A 179 -4.00 7.09 -8.50
N GLN A 180 -4.56 6.03 -9.09
CA GLN A 180 -5.98 5.94 -9.50
C GLN A 180 -6.84 5.25 -8.43
N GLY A 181 -6.25 4.86 -7.29
CA GLY A 181 -6.94 4.13 -6.23
C GLY A 181 -7.14 2.65 -6.53
N ARG A 182 -6.39 2.09 -7.49
CA ARG A 182 -6.50 0.68 -7.86
C ARG A 182 -5.53 -0.15 -7.03
N ASP A 183 -6.06 -1.20 -6.42
CA ASP A 183 -5.29 -2.07 -5.53
C ASP A 183 -4.71 -3.28 -6.26
N THR A 184 -3.47 -3.60 -5.94
CA THR A 184 -2.84 -4.89 -6.22
C THR A 184 -2.33 -5.46 -4.91
N THR A 185 -2.92 -6.57 -4.49
CA THR A 185 -2.60 -7.24 -3.23
C THR A 185 -1.81 -8.49 -3.51
N VAL A 186 -0.74 -8.74 -2.74
CA VAL A 186 0.05 -9.96 -2.78
C VAL A 186 0.07 -10.57 -1.38
N MET A 187 -0.40 -11.80 -1.28
CA MET A 187 -0.32 -12.65 -0.09
C MET A 187 0.82 -13.64 -0.27
N ILE A 188 1.60 -13.88 0.78
CA ILE A 188 2.71 -14.85 0.77
C ILE A 188 2.53 -15.93 1.83
N PHE A 189 2.98 -17.13 1.51
CA PHE A 189 2.88 -18.30 2.37
C PHE A 189 3.99 -19.31 2.03
N ASN A 190 4.15 -20.33 2.87
CA ASN A 190 5.22 -21.33 2.75
C ASN A 190 6.61 -20.65 2.64
N VAL A 191 6.86 -19.66 3.51
CA VAL A 191 8.05 -18.82 3.45
C VAL A 191 9.25 -19.53 4.08
N GLU A 192 10.34 -19.62 3.32
CA GLU A 192 11.64 -20.07 3.79
C GLU A 192 12.62 -18.90 3.78
N GLN A 193 13.30 -18.66 4.90
CA GLN A 193 14.25 -17.56 5.07
C GLN A 193 15.70 -18.06 5.10
N GLY A 194 16.66 -17.18 4.83
CA GLY A 194 18.10 -17.50 4.94
C GLY A 194 18.63 -18.39 3.80
N VAL A 195 17.88 -18.47 2.69
CA VAL A 195 18.25 -19.27 1.53
C VAL A 195 19.39 -18.60 0.75
N ARG A 196 20.27 -19.41 0.13
CA ARG A 196 21.31 -18.93 -0.78
C ARG A 196 20.82 -19.00 -2.22
N PHE A 197 20.92 -17.89 -2.93
CA PHE A 197 20.59 -17.81 -4.35
C PHE A 197 21.84 -17.80 -5.21
N ASP A 198 21.74 -18.42 -6.38
CA ASP A 198 22.70 -18.17 -7.45
C ASP A 198 22.51 -16.72 -7.96
N PRO A 199 23.58 -15.96 -8.26
CA PRO A 199 23.46 -14.59 -8.77
C PRO A 199 22.58 -14.46 -10.02
N SER A 200 22.46 -15.51 -10.84
CA SER A 200 21.62 -15.54 -12.03
C SER A 200 20.11 -15.50 -11.75
N VAL A 201 19.67 -15.80 -10.53
CA VAL A 201 18.25 -15.79 -10.15
C VAL A 201 17.63 -14.41 -10.42
N PHE A 202 18.36 -13.34 -10.12
CA PHE A 202 17.90 -11.95 -10.23
C PHE A 202 18.49 -11.21 -11.44
N ALA A 203 19.30 -11.89 -12.26
CA ALA A 203 19.96 -11.26 -13.39
C ALA A 203 18.96 -10.88 -14.50
N ILE A 204 19.10 -9.65 -14.99
CA ILE A 204 18.34 -9.12 -16.14
C ILE A 204 19.28 -9.05 -17.34
N ASP A 205 18.91 -9.71 -18.44
CA ASP A 205 19.63 -9.59 -19.71
C ASP A 205 19.11 -8.37 -20.49
N TYR A 206 19.69 -7.20 -20.20
CA TYR A 206 19.31 -5.94 -20.82
C TYR A 206 19.48 -5.94 -22.35
N ARG A 207 20.49 -6.63 -22.89
CA ARG A 207 20.71 -6.72 -24.34
C ARG A 207 19.54 -7.44 -25.02
N ARG A 208 19.04 -8.51 -24.41
CA ARG A 208 17.84 -9.21 -24.90
C ARG A 208 16.61 -8.30 -24.85
N LEU A 209 16.43 -7.53 -23.77
CA LEU A 209 15.28 -6.63 -23.64
C LEU A 209 15.29 -5.53 -24.70
N GLU A 210 16.46 -4.95 -24.99
CA GLU A 210 16.63 -3.96 -26.05
C GLU A 210 16.27 -4.53 -27.42
N ALA A 211 16.75 -5.74 -27.74
CA ALA A 211 16.43 -6.43 -28.98
C ALA A 211 14.91 -6.68 -29.12
N MET A 212 14.24 -7.11 -28.03
CA MET A 212 12.79 -7.28 -28.01
C MET A 212 12.05 -5.96 -28.30
N ARG A 213 12.52 -4.85 -27.71
CA ARG A 213 11.92 -3.52 -27.91
C ARG A 213 12.07 -3.05 -29.37
N GLN A 214 13.23 -3.24 -29.98
CA GLN A 214 13.48 -2.88 -31.38
C GLN A 214 12.62 -3.70 -32.35
N ALA A 215 12.50 -5.01 -32.11
CA ALA A 215 11.66 -5.89 -32.93
C ALA A 215 10.16 -5.52 -32.85
N LYS A 216 9.71 -4.99 -31.72
CA LYS A 216 8.34 -4.48 -31.55
C LYS A 216 8.11 -3.19 -32.33
N SER A 217 9.08 -2.27 -32.38
CA SER A 217 8.96 -1.01 -33.12
C SER A 217 9.05 -1.14 -34.64
N ALA A 218 9.59 -2.25 -35.14
CA ALA A 218 9.73 -2.52 -36.57
C ALA A 218 8.50 -3.19 -37.21
N LYS A 219 7.47 -3.49 -36.41
CA LYS A 219 6.19 -4.06 -36.85
C LYS A 219 5.10 -3.01 -36.76
#